data_AF-A0A699RMG2-F1
#
_entry.id   AF-A0A699RMG2-F1
#
_cell.length_a   1.000
_cell.length_b   1.000
_cell.length_c   1.000
_cell.angle_alpha   90.00
_cell.angle_beta   90.00
_cell.angle_gamma   90.00
#
_symmetry.space_group_name_H-M   'P 1'
#
loop_
_entity.id
_entity.type
_entity.pdbx_description
1 polymer ?
#
loop_
_entity_poly.entity_id
_entity_poly.type
_entity_poly.pdbx_seq_one_letter_code
_entity_poly.pdbx_strand_id
1 'polypeptide(L)' 'MEVVINRDSPAPTIVVDGVVQPVTIMSADQKLARRNELKARGTLLMALPDKHQLKFNSHKDAKTLMEAIEKCLEEH' A
#
# COMPACT_ATOMS: atom_id res chain seq x y z
N MET A 1 8.04 20.34 0.84
CA MET A 1 7.48 19.47 -0.22
C MET A 1 6.54 20.33 -1.02
N GLU A 2 6.99 20.85 -2.16
CA GLU A 2 6.13 21.61 -3.07
C GLU A 2 5.65 20.67 -4.18
N VAL A 3 4.34 20.51 -4.30
CA VAL A 3 3.73 19.67 -5.34
C VAL A 3 3.17 20.60 -6.40
N VAL A 4 3.93 20.82 -7.47
CA VAL A 4 3.47 21.61 -8.61
C VAL A 4 2.64 20.70 -9.51
N ILE A 5 1.31 20.81 -9.44
CA ILE A 5 0.39 20.06 -10.30
C ILE A 5 0.03 20.96 -11.48
N ASN A 6 0.77 20.84 -12.59
CA ASN A 6 0.37 21.49 -13.84
C ASN A 6 -0.89 20.81 -14.38
N ARG A 7 -1.98 21.58 -14.47
CA ARG A 7 -3.31 21.14 -14.90
C ARG A 7 -3.35 20.62 -16.35
N ASP A 8 -2.29 20.84 -17.12
CA ASP A 8 -2.22 20.65 -18.58
C ASP A 8 -1.30 19.50 -19.03
N SER A 9 -0.67 18.75 -18.11
CA SER A 9 0.19 17.61 -18.46
C SER A 9 -0.47 16.26 -18.16
N PRO A 10 -0.40 15.27 -19.07
CA PRO A 10 -1.02 13.96 -18.90
C PRO A 10 -0.38 13.12 -17.78
N ALA A 11 0.84 13.48 -17.36
CA ALA A 11 1.53 12.89 -16.23
C ALA A 11 1.89 13.97 -15.18
N PRO A 12 1.36 13.88 -13.96
CA PRO A 12 1.80 14.68 -12.84
C PRO A 12 3.26 14.38 -12.54
N THR A 13 4.03 15.40 -12.21
CA THR A 13 5.46 15.28 -12.06
C THR A 13 5.86 15.92 -10.74
N ILE A 14 6.52 15.16 -9.86
CA ILE A 14 7.05 15.70 -8.60
C ILE A 14 8.54 15.97 -8.81
N VAL A 15 8.97 17.20 -8.54
CA VAL A 15 10.39 17.58 -8.52
C VAL A 15 10.87 17.53 -7.07
N VAL A 16 11.76 16.59 -6.76
CA VAL A 16 12.43 16.51 -5.45
C VAL A 16 13.90 16.81 -5.68
N ASP A 17 14.40 17.91 -5.11
CA ASP A 17 15.81 18.33 -5.19
C ASP A 17 16.38 18.35 -6.63
N GLY A 18 15.60 18.90 -7.57
CA GLY A 18 15.95 18.98 -9.00
C GLY A 18 15.72 17.69 -9.79
N VAL A 19 15.38 16.56 -9.15
CA VAL A 19 15.05 15.30 -9.81
C VAL A 19 13.55 15.25 -10.14
N VAL A 20 13.26 15.19 -11.44
CA VAL A 20 11.91 15.15 -12.01
C VAL A 20 11.44 13.69 -12.08
N GLN A 21 10.47 13.31 -11.23
CA GLN A 21 9.89 11.96 -11.24
C GLN A 21 8.45 11.99 -11.79
N PRO A 22 8.15 11.21 -12.84
CA PRO A 22 6.77 11.03 -13.31
C PRO A 22 5.99 10.26 -12.24
N VAL A 23 4.98 10.90 -11.67
CA VAL A 23 4.10 10.31 -10.68
C VAL A 23 2.76 10.07 -11.34
N THR A 24 2.36 8.81 -11.48
CA THR A 24 1.00 8.47 -11.87
C THR A 24 0.03 9.08 -10.85
N ILE A 25 -0.80 10.05 -11.25
CA ILE A 25 -1.95 10.46 -10.42
C ILE A 25 -2.85 9.25 -10.43
N MET A 26 -2.92 8.57 -9.29
CA MET A 26 -3.95 7.56 -9.08
C MET A 26 -5.31 8.27 -9.11
N SER A 27 -6.23 7.75 -9.91
CA SER A 27 -7.61 8.23 -9.97
C SER A 27 -8.27 8.18 -8.58
N ALA A 28 -9.35 8.93 -8.40
CA ALA A 28 -10.11 8.90 -7.14
C ALA A 28 -10.53 7.47 -6.75
N ASP A 29 -10.92 6.66 -7.74
CA ASP A 29 -11.32 5.27 -7.55
C ASP A 29 -10.13 4.37 -7.17
N GLN A 30 -8.97 4.54 -7.80
CA GLN A 30 -7.77 3.80 -7.42
C GLN A 30 -7.31 4.16 -6.00
N LYS A 31 -7.41 5.44 -5.60
CA LYS A 31 -7.13 5.87 -4.23
C LYS A 31 -8.10 5.26 -3.24
N LEU A 32 -9.38 5.16 -3.59
CA LEU A 32 -10.41 4.54 -2.77
C LEU A 32 -10.17 3.03 -2.64
N ALA A 33 -9.90 2.34 -3.75
CA ALA A 33 -9.58 0.91 -3.78
C ALA A 33 -8.38 0.58 -2.89
N ARG A 34 -7.28 1.35 -3.00
CA ARG A 34 -6.09 1.16 -2.14
C ARG A 34 -6.38 1.39 -0.66
N ARG A 35 -7.25 2.35 -0.31
CA ARG A 35 -7.65 2.57 1.09
C ARG A 35 -8.47 1.39 1.63
N ASN A 36 -9.40 0.87 0.83
CA ASN A 36 -10.23 -0.27 1.19
C ASN A 36 -9.38 -1.54 1.34
N GLU A 37 -8.42 -1.73 0.44
CA GLU A 37 -7.43 -2.79 0.52
C GLU A 37 -6.65 -2.68 1.83
N LEU A 38 -5.99 -1.55 2.12
CA LEU A 38 -5.24 -1.36 3.37
C LEU A 38 -6.10 -1.59 4.62
N LYS A 39 -7.37 -1.19 4.60
CA LYS A 39 -8.32 -1.46 5.68
C LYS A 39 -8.61 -2.96 5.83
N ALA A 40 -8.83 -3.66 4.73
CA ALA A 40 -9.01 -5.11 4.73
C ALA A 40 -7.77 -5.84 5.26
N ARG A 41 -6.57 -5.43 4.83
CA ARG A 41 -5.29 -5.97 5.31
C ARG A 41 -5.13 -5.75 6.83
N GLY A 42 -5.44 -4.56 7.33
CA GLY A 42 -5.40 -4.25 8.76
C GLY A 42 -6.40 -5.08 9.57
N THR A 43 -7.63 -5.25 9.08
CA THR A 43 -8.64 -6.11 9.72
C THR A 43 -8.21 -7.56 9.75
N LEU A 44 -7.65 -8.07 8.65
CA LEU A 44 -7.13 -9.43 8.56
C LEU A 44 -6.01 -9.66 9.59
N LEU A 45 -5.09 -8.71 9.71
CA LEU A 45 -4.01 -8.74 10.70
C LEU A 45 -4.53 -8.74 12.14
N MET A 46 -5.60 -8.01 12.43
CA MET A 46 -6.27 -8.00 13.74
C MET A 46 -7.07 -9.28 14.02
N ALA A 47 -7.55 -9.97 12.99
CA ALA A 47 -8.28 -11.23 13.12
C ALA A 47 -7.36 -12.44 13.34
N LEU A 48 -6.05 -12.28 13.15
CA LEU A 48 -5.08 -13.32 13.47
C LEU A 48 -5.03 -13.54 14.99
N PRO A 49 -5.20 -14.78 15.47
CA PRO A 49 -5.19 -15.06 16.90
C PRO A 49 -3.79 -14.79 17.48
N ASP A 50 -3.73 -13.96 18.52
CA ASP A 50 -2.54 -13.66 19.32
C ASP A 50 -2.18 -14.83 20.25
N LYS A 51 -2.14 -16.07 19.73
CA LYS A 51 -2.02 -17.21 20.64
C LYS A 51 -0.67 -17.26 21.34
N HIS A 52 0.39 -16.68 20.74
CA HIS A 52 1.64 -16.32 21.42
C HIS A 52 2.35 -15.17 20.69
N GLN A 53 2.05 -13.90 21.00
CA GLN A 53 2.81 -12.68 20.64
C GLN A 53 3.45 -12.71 19.24
N LEU A 54 2.64 -12.78 18.17
CA LEU A 54 3.18 -12.67 16.82
C LEU A 54 3.68 -11.22 16.59
N LYS A 55 4.86 -10.93 17.13
CA LYS A 55 5.55 -9.65 17.03
C LYS A 55 6.28 -9.66 15.70
N PHE A 56 5.73 -8.94 14.74
CA PHE A 56 6.45 -8.62 13.52
C PHE A 56 7.60 -7.68 13.90
N ASN A 57 8.78 -8.26 14.11
CA ASN A 57 9.97 -7.50 14.44
C ASN A 57 10.46 -6.69 13.23
N SER A 58 9.99 -7.02 12.02
CA SER A 58 10.32 -6.31 10.81
C SER A 58 9.15 -6.27 9.81
N HIS A 59 9.21 -5.28 8.90
CA HIS A 59 8.32 -5.20 7.75
C HIS A 59 8.43 -6.43 6.83
N LYS A 60 9.62 -7.05 6.75
CA LYS A 60 9.83 -8.25 5.93
C LYS A 60 9.01 -9.42 6.46
N ASP A 61 9.00 -9.62 7.77
CA ASP A 61 8.26 -10.71 8.41
C ASP A 61 6.75 -10.52 8.24
N ALA A 62 6.27 -9.28 8.43
CA ALA A 62 4.87 -8.93 8.20
C ALA A 62 4.44 -9.17 6.75
N LYS A 63 5.31 -8.82 5.79
CA LYS A 63 5.04 -9.02 4.36
C LYS A 63 4.98 -10.51 4.01
N THR A 64 5.94 -11.31 4.47
CA THR A 64 5.97 -12.76 4.20
C THR A 64 4.76 -13.48 4.78
N LEU A 65 4.30 -13.11 5.98
CA LEU A 65 3.08 -13.70 6.54
C LEU A 65 1.86 -13.36 5.68
N MET A 66 1.75 -12.10 5.26
CA MET A 66 0.62 -11.67 4.46
C MET A 66 0.51 -12.44 3.14
N GLU A 67 1.64 -12.63 2.44
CA GLU A 67 1.72 -13.42 1.20
C GLU A 67 1.32 -14.89 1.45
N ALA A 68 1.73 -15.47 2.58
CA ALA A 68 1.32 -16.84 2.93
C ALA A 68 -0.19 -16.96 3.18
N ILE A 69 -0.80 -15.95 3.81
CA ILE A 69 -2.25 -15.93 4.05
C ILE A 69 -3.03 -15.74 2.74
N GLU A 70 -2.60 -14.81 1.88
CA GLU A 70 -3.18 -14.61 0.55
C GLU A 70 -3.13 -15.93 -0.25
N LYS A 71 -1.98 -16.61 -0.25
CA LYS A 71 -1.83 -17.90 -0.91
C LYS A 71 -2.74 -18.99 -0.33
N CYS A 72 -2.89 -19.06 0.99
CA CYS A 72 -3.81 -20.00 1.63
C CYS A 72 -5.28 -19.72 1.31
N LEU A 73 -5.64 -18.47 0.99
CA LEU A 73 -6.99 -18.08 0.58
C LEU A 73 -7.23 -18.31 -0.93
N GLU A 74 -6.19 -18.30 -1.75
CA GLU A 74 -6.26 -18.60 -3.19
C GLU A 74 -6.31 -20.11 -3.51
N GLU A 75 -5.82 -20.97 -2.61
CA GLU A 75 -5.79 -22.42 -2.79
C GLU A 75 -7.14 -23.13 -2.45
N HIS A 76 -8.23 -22.39 -2.23
CA HIS A 76 -9.55 -22.93 -1.87
C HIS A 76 -10.69 -22.31 -2.69
#